data_AF-A0A2P2GTP0-F1
#
_entry.id   AF-A0A2P2GTP0-F1
#
_cell.length_a   1.000
_cell.length_b   1.000
_cell.length_c   1.000
_cell.angle_alpha   90.00
_cell.angle_beta   90.00
_cell.angle_gamma   90.00
#
_symmetry.space_group_name_H-M   'P 1'
#
loop_
_entity.id
_entity.type
_entity.pdbx_description
1 polymer ?
#
loop_
_entity_poly.entity_id
_entity_poly.type
_entity_poly.pdbx_seq_one_letter_code
_entity_poly.pdbx_strand_id
1 'polypeptide(L)'
;MEAVDLRCRPSTARFVLRHPAQGEATYPGVHFDLRRPGATPMITDEGDDQGQRYFDRRRIDLGGGSEPGGLRIAATVDAQSCDWAIRAAYRDASGTRGEVVLRDGDEPFHAEGLPAAPEQFYLAQVAPYRLTPCHEPAYAEDRLCRLFLRGA
;
A
#
# COMPACT_ATOMS: atom_id res chain seq x y z
N MET A 1 -12.22 8.25 -7.58
CA MET A 1 -11.89 7.05 -6.80
C MET A 1 -11.38 7.49 -5.45
N GLU A 2 -11.88 6.91 -4.37
CA GLU A 2 -11.55 7.28 -3.00
C GLU A 2 -11.61 6.07 -2.05
N ALA A 3 -10.82 6.08 -0.99
CA ALA A 3 -10.89 5.10 0.08
C ALA A 3 -12.09 5.37 0.98
N VAL A 4 -12.89 4.33 1.25
CA VAL A 4 -14.11 4.37 2.06
C VAL A 4 -14.15 3.20 3.04
N ASP A 5 -15.14 3.20 3.94
CA ASP A 5 -15.37 2.16 4.95
C ASP A 5 -14.14 1.86 5.83
N LEU A 6 -13.27 2.85 6.03
CA LEU A 6 -12.01 2.70 6.75
C LEU A 6 -12.24 2.40 8.23
N ARG A 7 -11.83 1.20 8.65
CA ARG A 7 -11.92 0.72 10.04
C ARG A 7 -10.55 0.26 10.49
N CYS A 8 -9.93 1.04 11.37
CA CYS A 8 -8.59 0.77 11.87
C CYS A 8 -8.60 0.30 13.32
N ARG A 9 -7.73 -0.66 13.62
CA ARG A 9 -7.43 -1.16 14.97
C ARG A 9 -5.91 -1.18 15.17
N PRO A 10 -5.41 -1.20 16.40
CA PRO A 10 -3.97 -1.39 16.64
C PRO A 10 -3.47 -2.64 15.90
N SER A 11 -2.27 -2.55 15.30
CA SER A 11 -1.64 -3.68 14.61
C SER A 11 -1.51 -4.88 15.55
N THR A 12 -1.89 -6.06 15.06
CA THR A 12 -1.72 -7.34 15.78
C THR A 12 -0.49 -8.12 15.32
N ALA A 13 0.30 -7.55 14.40
CA ALA A 13 1.53 -8.19 13.95
C ALA A 13 2.52 -8.34 15.11
N ARG A 14 3.03 -9.56 15.30
CA ARG A 14 4.05 -9.87 16.32
C ARG A 14 5.45 -9.99 15.71
N PHE A 15 5.49 -10.35 14.43
CA PHE A 15 6.71 -10.58 13.66
C PHE A 15 6.76 -9.63 12.47
N VAL A 16 7.90 -8.96 12.30
CA VAL A 16 8.19 -8.08 11.18
C VAL A 16 9.47 -8.54 10.50
N LEU A 17 9.37 -8.83 9.20
CA LEU A 17 10.53 -9.03 8.34
C LEU A 17 10.58 -7.88 7.34
N ARG A 18 11.57 -6.99 7.50
CA ARG A 18 11.80 -5.93 6.54
C ARG A 18 12.75 -6.44 5.46
N HIS A 19 12.21 -6.56 4.25
CA HIS A 19 12.98 -6.91 3.06
C HIS A 19 13.20 -5.66 2.20
N PRO A 20 14.42 -5.40 1.68
CA PRO A 20 14.60 -4.36 0.67
C PRO A 20 13.80 -4.74 -0.57
N ALA A 21 13.28 -3.75 -1.30
CA ALA A 21 12.57 -4.00 -2.55
C ALA A 21 13.45 -4.86 -3.48
N GLN A 22 12.90 -5.97 -3.97
CA GLN A 22 13.56 -6.83 -4.94
C GLN A 22 12.64 -6.96 -6.14
N GLY A 23 13.06 -6.38 -7.25
CA GLY A 23 12.32 -6.40 -8.50
C GLY A 23 11.56 -5.12 -8.76
N GLU A 24 11.28 -4.94 -10.04
CA GLU A 24 10.46 -3.89 -10.61
C GLU A 24 9.40 -4.60 -11.44
N ALA A 25 8.14 -4.21 -11.28
CA ALA A 25 7.07 -4.67 -12.14
C ALA A 25 6.43 -3.43 -12.77
N THR A 26 6.36 -3.40 -14.09
CA THR A 26 5.84 -2.30 -14.90
C THR A 26 4.31 -2.24 -14.95
N TYR A 27 3.62 -2.67 -13.88
CA TYR A 27 2.18 -2.48 -13.79
C TYR A 27 1.87 -1.04 -13.38
N PRO A 28 0.92 -0.37 -14.06
CA PRO A 28 0.39 0.89 -13.56
C PRO A 28 -0.06 0.73 -12.11
N GLY A 29 0.47 1.57 -11.24
CA GLY A 29 0.30 1.46 -9.81
C GLY A 29 -0.27 2.72 -9.20
N VAL A 30 -1.16 2.52 -8.24
CA VAL A 30 -1.70 3.56 -7.38
C VAL A 30 -1.41 3.30 -5.93
N HIS A 31 -1.20 4.38 -5.18
CA HIS A 31 -1.01 4.36 -3.74
C HIS A 31 -2.11 5.14 -3.02
N PHE A 32 -2.65 4.55 -1.97
CA PHE A 32 -3.57 5.21 -1.03
C PHE A 32 -2.87 5.48 0.30
N ASP A 33 -2.85 6.74 0.72
CA ASP A 33 -2.39 7.12 2.05
C ASP A 33 -3.58 7.11 3.03
N LEU A 34 -3.82 5.95 3.68
CA LEU A 34 -4.98 5.73 4.56
C LEU A 34 -4.85 6.41 5.93
N ARG A 35 -3.72 7.07 6.21
CA ARG A 35 -3.56 7.91 7.41
C ARG A 35 -4.48 9.13 7.39
N ARG A 36 -5.05 9.45 6.22
CA ARG A 36 -6.00 10.54 6.02
C ARG A 36 -7.35 9.97 5.56
N PRO A 37 -8.48 10.44 6.14
CA PRO A 37 -9.80 10.03 5.66
C PRO A 37 -10.03 10.51 4.22
N GLY A 38 -10.75 9.70 3.43
CA GLY A 38 -11.05 10.04 2.04
C GLY A 38 -9.82 10.04 1.12
N ALA A 39 -8.84 9.19 1.41
CA ALA A 39 -7.61 9.08 0.61
C ALA A 39 -7.91 8.83 -0.87
N THR A 40 -7.26 9.58 -1.76
CA THR A 40 -7.36 9.40 -3.21
C THR A 40 -6.10 8.77 -3.77
N PRO A 41 -6.18 8.00 -4.87
CA PRO A 41 -5.03 7.30 -5.43
C PRO A 41 -3.97 8.28 -5.95
N MET A 42 -2.72 8.02 -5.59
CA MET A 42 -1.52 8.71 -6.07
C MET A 42 -0.77 7.84 -7.06
N ILE A 43 -0.12 8.44 -8.05
CA ILE A 43 0.65 7.73 -9.08
C ILE A 43 1.93 7.16 -8.46
N THR A 44 2.16 5.85 -8.58
CA THR A 44 3.41 5.22 -8.13
C THR A 44 4.43 5.02 -9.23
N ASP A 45 3.97 5.04 -10.47
CA ASP A 45 4.81 4.80 -11.64
C ASP A 45 5.88 5.88 -11.77
N GLU A 46 7.04 5.50 -12.28
CA GLU A 46 8.12 6.46 -12.53
C GLU A 46 7.73 7.46 -13.63
N GLY A 47 8.06 8.73 -13.41
CA GLY A 47 7.77 9.82 -14.35
C GLY A 47 7.50 11.16 -13.65
N ASP A 48 7.30 12.21 -14.43
CA ASP A 48 7.11 13.58 -13.93
C ASP A 48 5.83 13.76 -13.09
N ASP A 49 4.86 12.86 -13.25
CA ASP A 49 3.60 12.86 -12.52
C ASP A 49 3.60 11.93 -11.29
N GLN A 50 4.73 11.27 -10.99
CA GLN A 50 4.88 10.44 -9.82
C GLN A 50 4.56 11.22 -8.54
N GLY A 51 3.78 10.60 -7.64
CA GLY A 51 3.36 11.25 -6.40
C GLY A 51 2.33 12.36 -6.58
N GLN A 52 1.72 12.52 -7.76
CA GLN A 52 0.52 13.35 -7.98
C GLN A 52 -0.75 12.48 -7.94
N ARG A 53 -1.93 13.12 -7.84
CA ARG A 53 -3.22 12.42 -7.87
C ARG A 53 -3.44 11.77 -9.22
N TYR A 54 -3.83 10.50 -9.21
CA TYR A 54 -3.96 9.70 -10.43
C TYR A 54 -4.94 10.30 -11.44
N PHE A 55 -6.17 10.59 -11.00
CA PHE A 55 -7.24 11.05 -11.90
C PHE A 55 -7.14 12.53 -12.32
N ASP A 56 -6.17 13.27 -11.79
CA ASP A 56 -5.89 14.64 -12.27
C ASP A 56 -5.02 14.61 -13.55
N ARG A 57 -4.34 13.49 -13.80
CA ARG A 57 -3.36 13.32 -14.89
C ARG A 57 -3.68 12.15 -15.82
N ARG A 58 -4.36 11.13 -15.32
CA ARG A 58 -4.57 9.84 -16.00
C ARG A 58 -6.05 9.44 -15.94
N ARG A 59 -6.43 8.53 -16.83
CA ARG A 59 -7.77 7.92 -16.87
C ARG A 59 -7.65 6.42 -17.07
N ILE A 60 -8.66 5.68 -16.63
CA ILE A 60 -8.80 4.25 -16.88
C ILE A 60 -9.98 4.10 -17.82
N ASP A 61 -9.70 3.70 -19.06
CA ASP A 61 -10.74 3.43 -20.04
C ASP A 61 -11.25 1.98 -19.86
N LEU A 62 -12.55 1.81 -19.66
CA LEU A 62 -13.19 0.51 -19.44
C LEU A 62 -13.99 0.10 -20.69
N GLY A 63 -13.71 -1.09 -21.23
CA GLY A 63 -14.47 -1.67 -22.35
C GLY A 63 -13.95 -1.29 -23.74
N GLY A 64 -14.83 -1.30 -24.75
CA GLY A 64 -14.48 -0.89 -26.13
C GLY A 64 -13.57 -1.85 -26.91
N GLY A 65 -13.44 -3.11 -26.47
CA GLY A 65 -12.49 -4.07 -27.05
C GLY A 65 -11.06 -3.89 -26.57
N SER A 66 -10.82 -2.99 -25.60
CA SER A 66 -9.53 -2.89 -24.92
C SER A 66 -9.30 -4.10 -24.02
N GLU A 67 -8.06 -4.59 -23.99
CA GLU A 67 -7.64 -5.66 -23.09
C GLU A 67 -7.88 -5.27 -21.62
N PRO A 68 -8.37 -6.19 -20.77
CA PRO A 68 -8.45 -5.96 -19.34
C PRO A 68 -7.09 -5.52 -18.76
N GLY A 69 -7.03 -4.31 -18.25
CA GLY A 69 -5.83 -3.77 -17.60
C GLY A 69 -5.79 -4.13 -16.12
N GLY A 70 -4.64 -4.60 -15.64
CA GLY A 70 -4.36 -4.72 -14.22
C GLY A 70 -3.92 -3.38 -13.62
N LEU A 71 -4.40 -3.05 -12.43
CA LEU A 71 -3.93 -1.91 -11.64
C LEU A 71 -3.35 -2.42 -10.33
N ARG A 72 -2.08 -2.14 -10.06
CA ARG A 72 -1.46 -2.44 -8.76
C ARG A 72 -1.96 -1.43 -7.74
N ILE A 73 -2.55 -1.91 -6.66
CA ILE A 73 -3.02 -1.07 -5.56
C ILE A 73 -2.13 -1.33 -4.35
N ALA A 74 -1.58 -0.26 -3.77
CA ALA A 74 -0.88 -0.30 -2.50
C ALA A 74 -1.50 0.73 -1.54
N ALA A 75 -1.42 0.47 -0.24
CA ALA A 75 -1.89 1.38 0.79
C ALA A 75 -0.87 1.51 1.92
N THR A 76 -0.76 2.71 2.49
CA THR A 76 0.01 2.96 3.72
C THR A 76 -0.96 3.25 4.86
N VAL A 77 -0.67 2.65 6.01
CA VAL A 77 -1.29 2.89 7.31
C VAL A 77 -0.17 3.15 8.33
N ASP A 78 -0.49 3.76 9.46
CA ASP A 78 0.46 3.95 10.58
C ASP A 78 0.62 2.63 11.38
N ALA A 79 0.68 2.67 12.71
CA ALA A 79 0.79 1.48 13.57
C ALA A 79 -0.54 0.69 13.74
N GLN A 80 -1.37 0.68 12.69
CA GLN A 80 -2.72 0.14 12.70
C GLN A 80 -2.90 -0.92 11.62
N SER A 81 -3.77 -1.89 11.88
CA SER A 81 -4.38 -2.71 10.85
C SER A 81 -5.69 -2.05 10.42
N CYS A 82 -5.88 -1.81 9.13
CA CYS A 82 -7.08 -1.18 8.62
C CYS A 82 -7.76 -2.03 7.57
N ASP A 83 -9.07 -2.24 7.76
CA ASP A 83 -9.96 -2.78 6.75
C ASP A 83 -10.61 -1.61 6.00
N TRP A 84 -10.68 -1.70 4.67
CA TRP A 84 -11.14 -0.59 3.83
C TRP A 84 -11.70 -1.08 2.49
N ALA A 85 -12.34 -0.17 1.75
CA ALA A 85 -12.84 -0.41 0.40
C ALA A 85 -12.55 0.80 -0.50
N ILE A 86 -12.74 0.63 -1.81
CA ILE A 86 -12.51 1.71 -2.78
C ILE A 86 -13.83 2.06 -3.45
N ARG A 87 -14.31 3.30 -3.27
CA ARG A 87 -15.42 3.82 -4.07
C ARG A 87 -14.88 4.38 -5.39
N ALA A 88 -15.40 3.87 -6.50
CA ALA A 88 -15.09 4.33 -7.84
C ALA A 88 -16.35 4.80 -8.56
N ALA A 89 -16.35 6.05 -9.01
CA ALA A 89 -17.35 6.57 -9.93
C ALA A 89 -16.87 6.35 -11.38
N TYR A 90 -17.79 5.94 -12.25
CA TYR A 90 -17.51 5.72 -13.67
C TYR A 90 -18.61 6.32 -14.54
N ARG A 91 -18.30 6.48 -15.82
CA ARG A 91 -19.27 6.82 -16.86
C ARG A 91 -19.22 5.73 -17.92
N ASP A 92 -20.37 5.13 -18.21
CA ASP A 92 -20.44 4.05 -19.21
C ASP A 92 -20.51 4.60 -20.64
N ALA A 93 -20.54 3.70 -21.62
CA ALA A 93 -20.60 4.02 -23.04
C ALA A 93 -21.87 4.80 -23.45
N SER A 94 -22.95 4.73 -22.67
CA SER A 94 -24.17 5.52 -22.88
C SER A 94 -24.08 6.93 -22.30
N GLY A 95 -23.02 7.23 -21.57
CA GLY A 95 -22.86 8.48 -20.83
C GLY A 95 -23.54 8.48 -19.45
N THR A 96 -24.08 7.34 -19.02
CA THR A 96 -24.70 7.20 -17.70
C THR A 96 -23.63 7.18 -16.63
N ARG A 97 -23.86 7.87 -15.52
CA ARG A 97 -22.97 7.86 -14.34
C ARG A 97 -23.33 6.69 -13.45
N GLY A 98 -22.32 5.95 -13.01
CA GLY A 98 -22.45 4.87 -12.04
C GLY A 98 -21.40 4.98 -10.93
N GLU A 99 -21.61 4.21 -9.87
CA GLU A 99 -20.68 4.06 -8.76
C GLU A 99 -20.58 2.59 -8.40
N VAL A 100 -19.36 2.15 -8.04
CA VAL A 100 -19.09 0.82 -7.53
C VAL A 100 -18.17 0.92 -6.31
N VAL A 101 -18.36 0.03 -5.34
CA VAL A 101 -17.44 -0.17 -4.23
C VAL A 101 -16.65 -1.44 -4.50
N LEU A 102 -15.33 -1.29 -4.68
CA LEU A 102 -14.40 -2.37 -4.92
C LEU A 102 -13.88 -2.93 -3.59
N ARG A 103 -13.78 -4.25 -3.54
CA ARG A 103 -13.45 -5.10 -2.40
C ARG A 103 -12.62 -6.30 -2.87
N ASP A 104 -12.05 -7.05 -1.93
CA ASP A 104 -11.41 -8.33 -2.22
C ASP A 104 -12.47 -9.45 -2.20
N GLY A 105 -13.18 -9.61 -3.32
CA GLY A 105 -14.40 -10.40 -3.35
C GLY A 105 -15.47 -9.80 -2.45
N ASP A 106 -15.92 -10.57 -1.45
CA ASP A 106 -16.90 -10.12 -0.46
C ASP A 106 -16.26 -9.44 0.77
N GLU A 107 -14.93 -9.51 0.90
CA GLU A 107 -14.19 -9.00 2.06
C GLU A 107 -13.60 -7.60 1.79
N PRO A 108 -13.46 -6.74 2.81
CA PRO A 108 -12.71 -5.50 2.65
C PRO A 108 -11.24 -5.77 2.28
N PHE A 109 -10.60 -4.81 1.62
CA PHE A 109 -9.15 -4.80 1.54
C PHE A 109 -8.54 -4.66 2.93
N HIS A 110 -7.38 -5.25 3.13
CA HIS A 110 -6.64 -5.19 4.37
C HIS A 110 -5.29 -4.50 4.18
N ALA A 111 -4.99 -3.53 5.03
CA ALA A 111 -3.68 -2.88 5.11
C ALA A 111 -3.11 -3.07 6.52
N GLU A 112 -1.97 -3.74 6.61
CA GLU A 112 -1.28 -3.99 7.88
C GLU A 112 -0.15 -2.99 8.08
N GLY A 113 -0.19 -2.28 9.20
CA GLY A 113 0.83 -1.36 9.65
C GLY A 113 1.95 -2.05 10.43
N LEU A 114 3.08 -1.35 10.57
CA LEU A 114 4.13 -1.80 11.46
C LEU A 114 3.68 -1.62 12.92
N PRO A 115 3.69 -2.66 13.76
CA PRO A 115 3.33 -2.53 15.17
C PRO A 115 4.33 -1.62 15.87
N ALA A 116 3.86 -0.85 16.87
CA ALA A 116 4.72 0.06 17.62
C ALA A 116 5.86 -0.66 18.39
N ALA A 117 5.62 -1.91 18.80
CA ALA A 117 6.57 -2.75 19.51
C ALA A 117 6.44 -4.21 19.04
N PRO A 118 7.04 -4.59 17.89
CA PRO A 118 7.05 -5.98 17.46
C PRO A 118 7.87 -6.83 18.43
N GLU A 119 7.40 -8.04 18.72
CA GLU A 119 8.17 -9.01 19.51
C GLU A 119 9.42 -9.47 18.76
N GLN A 120 9.29 -9.59 17.44
CA GLN A 120 10.36 -10.04 16.56
C GLN A 120 10.47 -9.09 15.37
N PHE A 121 11.63 -8.45 15.24
CA PHE A 121 11.96 -7.63 14.08
C PHE A 121 13.23 -8.15 13.43
N TYR A 122 13.17 -8.45 12.14
CA TYR A 122 14.29 -8.91 11.33
C TYR A 122 14.49 -7.98 10.13
N LEU A 123 15.76 -7.65 9.86
CA LEU A 123 16.16 -6.98 8.63
C LEU A 123 16.81 -7.99 7.70
N ALA A 124 16.27 -8.13 6.48
CA ALA A 124 16.91 -8.91 5.43
C ALA A 124 17.93 -8.07 4.67
N GLN A 125 19.13 -8.62 4.49
CA GLN A 125 20.13 -8.19 3.53
C GLN A 125 20.17 -9.24 2.43
N VAL A 126 20.37 -8.86 1.17
CA VAL A 126 20.16 -9.78 0.03
C VAL A 126 21.47 -10.30 -0.57
N ALA A 127 22.59 -9.60 -0.35
CA ALA A 127 23.90 -9.99 -0.87
C ALA A 127 25.02 -9.71 0.15
N PRO A 128 25.47 -10.73 0.93
CA PRO A 128 24.90 -12.08 1.04
C PRO A 128 23.52 -12.06 1.73
N TYR A 129 22.70 -13.10 1.53
CA TYR A 129 21.43 -13.19 2.23
C TYR A 129 21.66 -13.36 3.74
N ARG A 130 21.22 -12.39 4.53
CA ARG A 130 21.36 -12.40 5.99
C ARG A 130 20.13 -11.80 6.66
N LEU A 131 19.67 -12.45 7.71
CA LEU A 131 18.64 -11.92 8.60
C LEU A 131 19.30 -11.39 9.87
N THR A 132 19.13 -10.10 10.15
CA THR A 132 19.62 -9.47 11.38
C THR A 132 18.46 -9.29 12.37
N PRO A 133 18.50 -9.92 13.56
CA PRO A 133 17.44 -9.82 14.56
C PRO A 133 17.55 -8.50 15.35
N CYS A 134 16.96 -7.43 14.82
CA CYS A 134 17.04 -6.10 15.45
C CYS A 134 16.27 -5.96 16.77
N HIS A 135 15.51 -6.98 17.17
CA HIS A 135 14.84 -7.05 18.47
C HIS A 135 15.77 -7.59 19.58
N GLU A 136 16.92 -8.19 19.22
CA GLU A 136 17.88 -8.69 20.20
C GLU A 136 18.79 -7.56 20.73
N PRO A 137 19.10 -7.52 22.05
CA PRO A 137 19.93 -6.47 22.65
C PRO A 137 21.31 -6.33 22.01
N ALA A 138 21.88 -7.42 21.49
CA ALA A 138 23.17 -7.43 20.81
C ALA A 138 23.21 -6.53 19.56
N TYR A 139 22.06 -6.19 18.99
CA TYR A 139 21.92 -5.38 17.77
C TYR A 139 21.30 -4.00 18.02
N ALA A 140 21.12 -3.59 19.28
CA ALA A 140 20.49 -2.30 19.63
C ALA A 140 21.27 -1.06 19.15
N GLU A 141 22.59 -1.19 19.02
CA GLU A 141 23.50 -0.15 18.52
C GLU A 141 23.74 -0.26 16.99
N ASP A 142 23.24 -1.31 16.34
CA ASP A 142 23.43 -1.52 14.91
C ASP A 142 22.76 -0.37 14.12
N ARG A 143 23.54 0.29 13.27
CA ARG A 143 23.10 1.48 12.54
C ARG A 143 21.93 1.17 11.60
N LEU A 144 21.90 -0.03 11.00
CA LEU A 144 20.80 -0.43 10.12
C LEU A 144 19.54 -0.71 10.92
N CYS A 145 19.66 -1.44 12.03
CA CYS A 145 18.53 -1.65 12.94
C CYS A 145 17.93 -0.33 13.43
N ARG A 146 18.77 0.65 13.79
CA ARG A 146 18.33 2.00 14.21
C ARG A 146 17.69 2.81 13.10
N LEU A 147 18.23 2.77 11.89
CA LEU A 147 17.69 3.50 10.75
C LEU A 147 16.26 3.05 10.44
N PHE A 148 16.01 1.75 10.55
CA PHE A 148 14.72 1.17 10.19
C PHE A 148 13.68 1.17 11.31
N LEU A 149 14.09 1.33 12.58
CA LEU A 149 13.19 1.58 13.71
C LEU A 149 12.75 3.06 13.83
N ARG A 150 13.50 4.01 13.24
CA ARG A 150 13.21 5.46 13.29
C ARG A 150 12.45 6.01 12.07
N GLY A 151 12.24 5.18 11.05
CA GLY A 151 11.50 5.54 9.84
C GLY A 151 10.06 5.00 9.81
N ALA A 152 9.51 4.67 10.99
CA ALA A 152 8.10 4.38 11.22
C ALA A 152 7.43 5.61 11.82
#